data_AF-A0A2E7ZP13-F1
#
_entry.id   AF-A0A2E7ZP13-F1
#
_cell.length_a   1.000
_cell.length_b   1.000
_cell.length_c   1.000
_cell.angle_alpha   90.00
_cell.angle_beta   90.00
_cell.angle_gamma   90.00
#
_symmetry.space_group_name_H-M   'P 1'
#
loop_
_entity.id
_entity.type
_entity.pdbx_description
1 polymer ?
#
loop_
_entity_poly.entity_id
_entity_poly.type
_entity_poly.pdbx_seq_one_letter_code
_entity_poly.pdbx_strand_id
1 'polypeptide(L)' 'MAKMELEVGPSPTGVMLAIKSVEGRMHQVMAIEVTNDEALKIANLIMKRVEDNRRSENPAELN' A
#
# COMPACT_ATOMS: atom_id res chain seq x y z
N MET A 1 13.56 11.58 -7.36
CA MET A 1 12.22 11.10 -6.99
C MET A 1 12.40 9.91 -6.08
N ALA A 2 11.83 9.94 -4.88
CA ALA A 2 11.78 8.75 -4.03
C ALA A 2 10.96 7.68 -4.77
N LYS A 3 11.53 6.48 -4.94
CA LYS A 3 10.83 5.35 -5.56
C LYS A 3 10.37 4.43 -4.43
N MET A 4 9.07 4.20 -4.32
CA MET A 4 8.50 3.24 -3.39
C MET A 4 8.25 1.93 -4.13
N GLU A 5 8.75 0.82 -3.59
CA GLU A 5 8.51 -0.54 -4.08
C GLU A 5 7.70 -1.28 -3.02
N LEU A 6 6.58 -1.90 -3.44
CA LEU A 6 5.78 -2.79 -2.61
C LEU A 6 6.01 -4.21 -3.11
N GLU A 7 6.50 -5.08 -2.23
CA GLU A 7 6.62 -6.51 -2.48
C GLU A 7 5.59 -7.26 -1.65
N VAL A 8 4.94 -8.24 -2.29
CA VAL A 8 3.99 -9.16 -1.65
C VAL A 8 4.50 -10.56 -1.86
N GLY A 9 4.90 -11.22 -0.77
CA GLY A 9 5.46 -12.57 -0.80
C GLY A 9 4.65 -13.54 0.05
N PRO A 10 4.80 -14.87 -0.16
CA PRO A 10 4.18 -15.86 0.71
C PRO A 10 4.84 -15.88 2.09
N SER A 11 4.07 -16.21 3.13
CA SER A 11 4.57 -16.45 4.48
C SER A 11 3.87 -17.66 5.12
N PRO A 12 4.41 -18.26 6.19
CA PRO A 12 3.78 -19.40 6.86
C PRO A 12 2.34 -19.14 7.34
N THR A 13 2.01 -17.91 7.73
CA THR A 13 0.65 -17.56 8.21
C THR A 13 -0.22 -16.86 7.15
N GLY A 14 0.31 -16.59 5.95
CA GLY A 14 -0.39 -15.87 4.90
C GLY A 14 0.55 -15.20 3.93
N VAL A 15 0.70 -13.88 4.06
CA VAL A 15 1.52 -13.05 3.18
C VAL A 15 2.43 -12.12 3.97
N MET A 16 3.61 -11.89 3.41
CA MET A 16 4.55 -10.86 3.84
C MET A 16 4.38 -9.64 2.92
N LEU A 17 4.11 -8.49 3.51
CA LEU A 17 4.08 -7.19 2.83
C LEU A 17 5.36 -6.45 3.17
N ALA A 18 6.17 -6.13 2.17
CA ALA A 18 7.38 -5.34 2.34
C ALA A 18 7.29 -4.03 1.57
N ILE A 19 7.47 -2.91 2.25
CA ILE A 19 7.55 -1.59 1.64
C ILE A 19 9.01 -1.16 1.68
N LYS A 20 9.56 -0.84 0.52
CA LYS A 20 10.91 -0.33 0.34
C LYS A 20 10.87 1.08 -0.22
N SER A 21 11.35 2.05 0.56
CA SER A 21 11.64 3.38 0.03
C SER A 21 13.07 3.40 -0.49
N VAL A 22 13.25 3.80 -1.75
CA VAL A 22 14.55 3.96 -2.40
C VAL A 22 14.86 5.44 -2.50
N GLU A 23 15.67 5.93 -1.55
CA GLU A 23 16.33 7.24 -1.61
C GLU A 23 17.85 7.05 -1.60
N GLY A 24 18.46 7.07 -2.79
CA GLY A 24 19.90 6.86 -2.93
C GLY A 24 20.34 5.48 -2.47
N ARG A 25 21.20 5.40 -1.44
CA ARG A 25 21.75 4.14 -0.89
C ARG A 25 20.99 3.61 0.33
N MET A 26 20.00 4.35 0.82
CA MET A 26 19.25 3.96 2.01
C MET A 26 17.97 3.23 1.59
N HIS A 27 17.82 1.99 2.04
CA HIS A 27 16.62 1.19 1.88
C HIS A 27 15.93 1.09 3.24
N GLN A 28 14.95 1.93 3.50
CA GLN A 28 14.04 1.66 4.61
C GLN A 28 13.09 0.56 4.16
N VAL A 29 13.20 -0.60 4.79
CA VAL A 29 12.35 -1.77 4.55
C VAL A 29 11.50 -1.99 5.79
N MET A 30 10.19 -1.82 5.66
CA MET A 30 9.24 -2.29 6.66
C MET A 30 8.56 -3.53 6.12
N ALA A 31 8.73 -4.65 6.81
CA ALA A 31 8.09 -5.92 6.48
C ALA A 31 7.11 -6.30 7.60
N ILE A 32 5.89 -6.66 7.22
CA ILE A 32 4.89 -7.20 8.13
C ILE A 32 4.37 -8.52 7.59
N GLU A 33 4.21 -9.50 8.47
CA GLU A 33 3.51 -10.74 8.19
C GLU A 33 2.05 -10.57 8.59
N VAL A 34 1.14 -10.89 7.68
CA VAL A 34 -0.30 -10.79 7.90
C VAL A 34 -0.99 -12.02 7.33
N THR A 35 -2.16 -12.35 7.86
CA THR A 35 -3.02 -13.37 7.27
C THR A 35 -3.60 -12.91 5.93
N ASN A 36 -4.10 -13.85 5.12
CA ASN A 36 -4.77 -13.50 3.85
C ASN A 36 -5.98 -12.57 4.05
N ASP A 37 -6.75 -12.79 5.11
CA ASP A 37 -7.93 -11.95 5.41
C ASP A 37 -7.54 -10.53 5.81
N GLU A 38 -6.46 -10.37 6.59
CA GLU A 38 -5.91 -9.06 6.95
C GLU A 38 -5.35 -8.34 5.71
N ALA A 39 -4.65 -9.06 4.84
CA ALA A 39 -4.15 -8.49 3.59
C ALA A 39 -5.28 -7.95 2.70
N LEU A 40 -6.39 -8.69 2.58
CA LEU A 40 -7.59 -8.23 1.86
C LEU A 40 -8.20 -6.97 2.49
N LYS A 41 -8.28 -6.91 3.83
CA LYS A 41 -8.76 -5.72 4.54
C LYS A 41 -7.87 -4.51 4.27
N ILE A 42 -6.55 -4.69 4.29
CA ILE A 42 -5.57 -3.64 3.99
C ILE A 42 -5.74 -3.15 2.54
N ALA A 43 -5.84 -4.05 1.57
CA ALA A 43 -6.06 -3.69 0.17
C ALA A 43 -7.35 -2.88 -0.03
N ASN A 44 -8.45 -3.30 0.59
CA ASN A 44 -9.73 -2.60 0.52
C ASN A 44 -9.66 -1.20 1.14
N LEU A 45 -8.96 -1.05 2.28
CA LEU A 45 -8.77 0.25 2.92
C LEU A 45 -7.97 1.21 2.02
N ILE A 46 -6.91 0.71 1.38
CA ILE A 46 -6.09 1.49 0.44
C ILE A 46 -6.93 1.92 -0.76
N MET A 47 -7.63 0.99 -1.42
CA MET A 47 -8.46 1.28 -2.59
C MET A 47 -9.51 2.35 -2.27
N LYS A 48 -10.24 2.18 -1.16
CA LYS A 48 -11.24 3.16 -0.72
C LYS A 48 -10.62 4.55 -0.53
N ARG A 49 -9.50 4.64 0.19
CA ARG A 49 -8.85 5.94 0.44
C ARG A 49 -8.37 6.60 -0.85
N VAL A 50 -7.84 5.83 -1.80
CA VAL A 50 -7.41 6.33 -3.11
C VAL A 50 -8.60 6.87 -3.90
N GLU A 51 -9.73 6.17 -3.91
CA GLU A 51 -10.96 6.64 -4.55
C GLU A 51 -11.48 7.93 -3.92
N ASP A 52 -11.53 8.00 -2.58
CA ASP A 52 -11.97 9.19 -1.85
C ASP A 52 -11.11 10.42 -2.19
N ASN A 53 -9.78 10.24 -2.28
CA ASN A 53 -8.86 11.30 -2.70
C ASN A 53 -9.11 11.74 -4.14
N ARG A 54 -9.30 10.79 -5.08
CA ARG A 54 -9.57 11.10 -6.49
C ARG A 54 -10.87 11.87 -6.68
N ARG A 55 -11.92 11.57 -5.91
CA ARG A 55 -13.18 12.32 -5.91
C ARG A 55 -12.99 13.74 -5.38
N SER A 56 -12.16 13.89 -4.34
CA SER A 56 -11.85 15.18 -3.74
C SER A 56 -10.99 16.09 -4.64
N GLU A 57 -10.14 15.48 -5.47
CA GLU A 57 -9.31 16.18 -6.48
C GLU A 57 -10.08 16.57 -7.75
N ASN A 58 -11.33 16.11 -7.92
CA ASN A 58 -12.19 16.44 -9.05
C ASN A 58 -13.36 17.36 -8.62
N PRO A 59 -13.14 18.68 -8.41
CA PRO A 59 -14.17 19.61 -7.95
C PRO A 59 -15.32 19.83 -8.95
N ALA A 60 -15.24 19.26 -10.16
CA ALA A 60 -16.24 19.45 -11.23
C ALA A 60 -17.54 18.66 -11.04
N GLU A 61 -17.62 17.74 -10.07
CA GLU A 61 -18.84 16.95 -9.79
C GLU A 61 -19.67 17.49 -8.61
N LEU A 62 -19.36 18.68 -8.10
CA LEU A 62 -20.08 19.34 -6.99
C LEU A 62 -21.18 20.33 -7.44
N ASN A 63 -21.66 20.24 -8.68
CA ASN A 63 -22.79 21.05 -9.18
C ASN A 63 -24.07 20.21 -9.33
#